data_AF-Q4CUA5-F1
#
_entry.id   AF-Q4CUA5-F1
#
_cell.length_a   1.000
_cell.length_b   1.000
_cell.length_c   1.000
_cell.angle_alpha   90.00
_cell.angle_beta   90.00
_cell.angle_gamma   90.00
#
_symmetry.space_group_name_H-M   'P 1'
#
loop_
_entity.id
_entity.type
_entity.pdbx_description
1 polymer ?
#
loop_
_entity_poly.entity_id
_entity_poly.type
_entity_poly.pdbx_seq_one_letter_code
_entity_poly.pdbx_strand_id
1 'polypeptide(L)'
;MAGRFRGAVGELSRPQKSRAARKAKKKRTVALVRRAPKLSSECLQQRIAELTGAAANDEEEANATKNTRVKILSNATARAAATASQKPVGRAAMEIVGKRTERLVPKTDVAAERTPAEAMGLKLLHRAVKDQSHNRLLPHQNRHEYEYRLRTVATAGVVRLFNSLAQARKAGAVVEMEEKHMTAEKVHEKKQVVTKEAFLAALRQPRKMDL
;
A
#
# COMPACT_ATOMS: atom_id res chain seq x y z
N MET A 1 -60.65 -56.24 27.46
CA MET A 1 -59.30 -55.79 27.05
C MET A 1 -59.43 -54.43 26.37
N ALA A 2 -59.11 -53.35 27.08
CA ALA A 2 -59.33 -52.00 26.59
C ALA A 2 -58.48 -51.71 25.34
N GLY A 3 -59.15 -51.25 24.28
CA GLY A 3 -58.66 -51.21 22.92
C GLY A 3 -57.59 -50.16 22.62
N ARG A 4 -57.13 -50.19 21.36
CA ARG A 4 -56.01 -49.45 20.74
C ARG A 4 -56.19 -47.91 20.66
N PHE A 5 -56.98 -47.31 21.55
CA PHE A 5 -57.26 -45.86 21.57
C PHE A 5 -56.41 -45.05 22.55
N ARG A 6 -55.44 -45.67 23.25
CA ARG A 6 -54.29 -44.90 23.72
C ARG A 6 -53.36 -44.69 22.53
N GLY A 7 -53.72 -43.72 21.70
CA GLY A 7 -52.78 -43.04 20.85
C GLY A 7 -51.58 -42.74 21.72
N ALA A 8 -50.47 -43.42 21.44
CA ALA A 8 -49.22 -43.15 22.10
C ALA A 8 -49.03 -41.65 21.92
N VAL A 9 -49.14 -40.93 23.04
CA VAL A 9 -48.57 -39.59 23.21
C VAL A 9 -47.09 -39.84 23.02
N GLY A 10 -46.71 -39.97 21.75
CA GLY A 10 -45.43 -40.43 21.31
C GLY A 10 -44.48 -39.37 21.79
N GLU A 11 -43.73 -39.74 22.82
CA GLU A 11 -42.59 -39.02 23.31
C GLU A 11 -41.88 -38.41 22.11
N LEU A 12 -41.74 -37.09 22.09
CA LEU A 12 -41.04 -36.35 21.06
C LEU A 12 -39.59 -36.85 21.06
N SER A 13 -39.34 -37.94 20.34
CA SER A 13 -38.09 -38.72 20.27
C SER A 13 -36.92 -37.92 19.70
N ARG A 14 -37.14 -36.64 19.35
CA ARG A 14 -36.10 -35.75 18.86
C ARG A 14 -36.10 -34.45 19.67
N PRO A 15 -35.10 -34.21 20.52
CA PRO A 15 -34.99 -32.94 21.22
C PRO A 15 -34.87 -31.80 20.21
N GLN A 16 -35.62 -30.71 20.42
CA GLN A 16 -35.50 -29.49 19.62
C GLN A 16 -34.04 -29.02 19.66
N LYS A 17 -33.35 -29.14 18.53
CA LYS A 17 -31.97 -28.66 18.40
C LYS A 17 -31.98 -27.13 18.50
N SER A 18 -31.41 -26.60 19.59
CA SER A 18 -31.30 -25.16 19.83
C SER A 18 -30.57 -24.43 18.69
N ARG A 19 -30.89 -23.13 18.52
CA ARG A 19 -30.31 -22.28 17.47
C ARG A 19 -28.76 -22.23 17.53
N ALA A 20 -28.19 -22.42 18.72
CA ALA A 20 -26.74 -22.52 18.94
C ALA A 20 -26.11 -23.80 18.37
N ALA A 21 -26.75 -24.96 18.57
CA ALA A 21 -26.27 -26.24 18.04
C ALA A 21 -26.28 -26.28 16.49
N ARG A 22 -27.26 -25.61 15.86
CA ARG A 22 -27.31 -25.44 14.39
C ARG A 22 -26.16 -24.57 13.86
N LYS A 23 -25.71 -23.55 14.61
CA LYS A 23 -24.57 -22.69 14.21
C LYS A 23 -23.22 -23.40 14.36
N ALA A 24 -23.05 -24.23 15.39
CA ALA A 24 -21.79 -24.93 15.66
C ALA A 24 -21.40 -25.91 14.52
N LYS A 25 -22.35 -26.71 14.00
CA LYS A 25 -22.05 -27.64 12.90
C LYS A 25 -21.70 -26.98 11.57
N LYS A 26 -22.12 -25.72 11.32
CA LYS A 26 -21.74 -24.99 10.11
C LYS A 26 -20.26 -24.57 10.08
N LYS A 27 -19.56 -24.59 11.23
CA LYS A 27 -18.14 -24.23 11.32
C LYS A 27 -17.20 -25.44 11.39
N ARG A 28 -17.58 -26.59 10.85
CA ARG A 28 -16.59 -27.65 10.61
C ARG A 28 -15.73 -27.18 9.42
N THR A 29 -14.68 -26.43 9.72
CA THR A 29 -13.64 -26.03 8.79
C THR A 29 -12.96 -27.30 8.28
N VAL A 30 -13.49 -27.85 7.19
CA VAL A 30 -12.79 -28.88 6.43
C VAL A 30 -11.53 -28.20 5.91
N ALA A 31 -10.37 -28.64 6.37
CA ALA A 31 -9.11 -28.20 5.80
C ALA A 31 -9.11 -28.65 4.33
N LEU A 32 -9.45 -27.73 3.43
CA LEU A 32 -9.50 -27.96 1.98
C LEU A 32 -8.11 -28.18 1.36
N VAL A 33 -7.06 -28.20 2.18
CA VAL A 33 -5.71 -28.52 1.71
C VAL A 33 -5.60 -30.04 1.66
N ARG A 34 -5.84 -30.61 0.48
CA ARG A 34 -5.30 -31.92 0.13
C ARG A 34 -3.80 -31.85 0.38
N ARG A 35 -3.32 -32.53 1.43
CA ARG A 35 -1.89 -32.64 1.70
C ARG A 35 -1.30 -33.38 0.49
N ALA A 36 -0.45 -32.69 -0.27
CA ALA A 36 0.31 -33.34 -1.32
C ALA A 36 1.09 -34.52 -0.70
N PRO A 37 1.28 -35.63 -1.43
CA PRO A 37 2.08 -36.73 -0.94
C PRO A 37 3.47 -36.21 -0.52
N LYS A 38 3.97 -36.70 0.61
CA LYS A 38 5.30 -36.34 1.09
C LYS A 38 6.31 -36.67 -0.01
N LEU A 39 7.16 -35.72 -0.37
CA LEU A 39 8.26 -35.95 -1.32
C LEU A 39 9.14 -37.09 -0.78
N SER A 40 9.70 -37.91 -1.67
CA SER A 40 10.71 -38.90 -1.30
C SER A 40 11.92 -38.19 -0.68
N SER A 41 12.59 -38.86 0.26
CA SER A 41 13.76 -38.33 0.97
C SER A 41 14.86 -37.85 0.02
N GLU A 42 15.06 -38.57 -1.09
CA GLU A 42 16.04 -38.23 -2.14
C GLU A 42 15.73 -36.89 -2.81
N CYS A 43 14.45 -36.64 -3.14
CA CYS A 43 14.04 -35.39 -3.79
C CYS A 43 14.16 -34.19 -2.82
N LEU A 44 13.94 -34.41 -1.53
CA LEU A 44 14.23 -33.41 -0.50
C LEU A 44 15.72 -33.14 -0.38
N GLN A 45 16.57 -34.17 -0.39
CA GLN A 45 18.02 -34.02 -0.33
C GLN A 45 18.59 -33.29 -1.54
N GLN A 46 18.13 -33.60 -2.75
CA GLN A 46 18.51 -32.88 -3.98
C GLN A 46 18.14 -31.40 -3.89
N ARG A 47 16.91 -31.10 -3.45
CA ARG A 47 16.44 -29.72 -3.31
C ARG A 47 17.16 -28.96 -2.20
N ILE A 48 17.55 -29.65 -1.12
CA ILE A 48 18.42 -29.09 -0.08
C ILE A 48 19.81 -28.85 -0.67
N ALA A 49 20.40 -29.78 -1.41
CA ALA A 49 21.71 -29.60 -2.04
C ALA A 49 21.72 -28.40 -3.01
N GLU A 50 20.67 -28.23 -3.81
CA GLU A 50 20.48 -27.08 -4.69
C GLU A 50 20.37 -25.75 -3.93
N LEU A 51 19.64 -25.73 -2.81
CA LEU A 51 19.44 -24.52 -2.00
C LEU A 51 20.64 -24.18 -1.11
N THR A 52 21.38 -25.19 -0.65
CA THR A 52 22.50 -25.04 0.29
C THR A 52 23.87 -25.01 -0.40
N GLY A 53 23.92 -25.30 -1.71
CA GLY A 53 25.15 -25.24 -2.51
C GLY A 53 26.25 -26.24 -2.10
N ALA A 54 25.92 -27.26 -1.31
CA ALA A 54 26.90 -28.16 -0.68
C ALA A 54 27.57 -29.16 -1.65
N ALA A 55 27.20 -29.17 -2.93
CA ALA A 55 27.87 -29.97 -3.96
C ALA A 55 29.10 -29.27 -4.57
N ALA A 56 29.58 -28.16 -3.99
CA ALA A 56 30.70 -27.39 -4.50
C ALA A 56 32.08 -27.82 -3.96
N ASN A 57 32.19 -28.83 -3.09
CA ASN A 57 33.46 -29.12 -2.39
C ASN A 57 34.10 -30.49 -2.68
N ASP A 58 33.50 -31.34 -3.50
CA ASP A 58 34.16 -32.55 -3.99
C ASP A 58 34.22 -32.44 -5.52
N GLU A 59 35.29 -31.84 -6.04
CA GLU A 59 35.87 -31.89 -7.40
C GLU A 59 36.63 -30.57 -7.70
N GLU A 60 37.52 -30.15 -6.78
CA GLU A 60 38.50 -29.08 -6.98
C GLU A 60 39.91 -29.64 -7.29
N GLU A 61 40.10 -30.50 -8.29
CA GLU A 61 41.46 -30.76 -8.82
C GLU A 61 41.46 -31.10 -10.32
N ALA A 62 40.93 -30.22 -11.16
CA ALA A 62 41.44 -30.07 -12.54
C ALA A 62 40.95 -28.77 -13.16
N ASN A 63 41.89 -27.90 -13.52
CA ASN A 63 41.69 -26.71 -14.36
C ASN A 63 41.25 -25.42 -13.64
N ALA A 64 42.00 -25.07 -12.60
CA ALA A 64 42.30 -23.67 -12.32
C ALA A 64 43.17 -23.09 -13.45
N THR A 65 42.62 -22.23 -14.30
CA THR A 65 43.26 -21.00 -14.82
C THR A 65 42.38 -20.30 -15.85
N LYS A 66 41.60 -19.30 -15.39
CA LYS A 66 41.55 -17.92 -15.91
C LYS A 66 40.26 -17.21 -15.44
N ASN A 67 40.43 -16.45 -14.38
CA ASN A 67 39.88 -15.12 -14.14
C ASN A 67 38.35 -14.92 -14.11
N THR A 68 37.80 -15.08 -12.91
CA THR A 68 37.12 -14.01 -12.15
C THR A 68 36.53 -12.82 -12.95
N ARG A 69 35.22 -12.84 -13.17
CA ARG A 69 34.33 -11.77 -12.66
C ARG A 69 32.87 -12.18 -12.81
N VAL A 70 32.26 -12.37 -11.64
CA VAL A 70 30.83 -12.38 -11.35
C VAL A 70 30.05 -11.45 -12.29
N LYS A 71 29.37 -12.05 -13.27
CA LYS A 71 28.24 -11.46 -14.01
C LYS A 71 27.01 -12.34 -13.79
N ILE A 72 26.63 -12.45 -12.52
CA ILE A 72 25.30 -12.93 -12.13
C ILE A 72 24.51 -11.66 -11.78
N LEU A 73 23.30 -11.52 -12.32
CA LEU A 73 22.27 -10.48 -12.07
C LEU A 73 21.94 -9.44 -13.16
N SER A 74 22.16 -9.72 -14.45
CA SER A 74 21.45 -8.97 -15.51
C SER A 74 20.76 -9.80 -16.61
N ASN A 75 20.86 -11.13 -16.59
CA ASN A 75 20.23 -11.98 -17.62
C ASN A 75 18.87 -12.58 -17.25
N ALA A 76 18.34 -12.33 -16.04
CA ALA A 76 17.03 -12.86 -15.66
C ALA A 76 15.85 -12.08 -16.26
N THR A 77 16.02 -10.79 -16.58
CA THR A 77 14.95 -9.97 -17.17
C THR A 77 14.84 -10.13 -18.69
N ALA A 78 15.95 -10.41 -19.39
CA ALA A 78 15.94 -10.54 -20.85
C ALA A 78 15.25 -11.82 -21.34
N ARG A 79 15.30 -12.93 -20.57
CA ARG A 79 14.73 -14.22 -21.01
C ARG A 79 13.22 -14.33 -20.77
N ALA A 80 12.65 -13.53 -19.87
CA ALA A 80 11.20 -13.53 -19.59
C ALA A 80 10.36 -12.89 -20.71
N ALA A 81 10.97 -12.08 -21.58
CA ALA A 81 10.27 -11.43 -22.70
C ALA A 81 10.12 -12.34 -23.95
N ALA A 82 10.85 -13.44 -24.04
CA ALA A 82 10.97 -14.21 -25.28
C ALA A 82 9.86 -15.26 -25.52
N THR A 83 8.93 -15.46 -24.59
CA THR A 83 7.82 -16.41 -24.78
C THR A 83 6.47 -15.75 -24.52
N ALA A 84 6.23 -14.61 -25.16
CA ALA A 84 4.86 -14.14 -25.41
C ALA A 84 4.20 -15.12 -26.40
N SER A 85 3.59 -16.18 -25.88
CA SER A 85 2.82 -17.13 -26.68
C SER A 85 1.59 -16.41 -27.26
N GLN A 86 1.69 -16.01 -28.52
CA GLN A 86 0.60 -15.38 -29.25
C GLN A 86 -0.48 -16.42 -29.55
N LYS A 87 -1.66 -16.28 -28.94
CA LYS A 87 -2.83 -17.10 -29.26
C LYS A 87 -3.67 -16.37 -30.33
N PRO A 88 -4.17 -17.07 -31.36
CA PRO A 88 -5.04 -16.46 -32.36
C PRO A 88 -6.38 -16.06 -31.75
N VAL A 89 -6.82 -14.83 -31.97
CA VAL A 89 -8.15 -14.37 -31.54
C VAL A 89 -9.01 -14.11 -32.76
N GLY A 90 -9.97 -15.01 -33.01
CA GLY A 90 -11.01 -14.82 -34.02
C GLY A 90 -10.84 -15.60 -35.31
N ARG A 91 -11.86 -15.51 -36.18
CA ARG A 91 -11.91 -16.17 -37.49
C ARG A 91 -10.99 -15.45 -38.47
N ALA A 92 -10.20 -16.22 -39.23
CA ALA A 92 -9.30 -15.70 -40.27
C ALA A 92 -10.09 -14.87 -41.30
N ALA A 93 -9.69 -13.62 -41.52
CA ALA A 93 -10.14 -12.86 -42.68
C ALA A 93 -9.20 -13.17 -43.85
N MET A 94 -9.75 -13.39 -45.05
CA MET A 94 -8.96 -13.48 -46.27
C MET A 94 -8.71 -12.07 -46.79
N GLU A 95 -7.47 -11.60 -46.74
CA GLU A 95 -7.07 -10.37 -47.41
C GLU A 95 -6.31 -10.73 -48.69
N ILE A 96 -6.64 -10.06 -49.80
CA ILE A 96 -5.97 -10.26 -51.09
C ILE A 96 -4.74 -9.35 -51.10
N VAL A 97 -3.54 -9.93 -50.95
CA VAL A 97 -2.27 -9.19 -51.08
C VAL A 97 -1.71 -9.45 -52.47
N GLY A 98 -2.08 -8.57 -53.41
CA GLY A 98 -1.66 -8.69 -54.81
C GLY A 98 -2.27 -9.89 -55.53
N LYS A 99 -1.45 -10.73 -56.17
CA LYS A 99 -1.90 -11.93 -56.92
C LYS A 99 -2.09 -13.18 -56.06
N ARG A 100 -1.83 -13.12 -54.76
CA ARG A 100 -1.93 -14.28 -53.84
C ARG A 100 -2.90 -13.97 -52.71
N THR A 101 -3.71 -14.96 -52.36
CA THR A 101 -4.62 -14.92 -51.22
C THR A 101 -3.93 -15.52 -50.00
N GLU A 102 -3.66 -14.72 -48.98
CA GLU A 102 -3.05 -15.19 -47.72
C GLU A 102 -4.05 -15.06 -46.56
N ARG A 103 -4.06 -16.06 -45.67
CA ARG A 103 -4.93 -16.08 -44.49
C ARG A 103 -4.18 -15.47 -43.31
N LEU A 104 -4.54 -14.26 -42.91
CA LEU A 104 -3.98 -13.61 -41.72
C LEU A 104 -5.00 -13.68 -40.57
N VAL A 105 -4.59 -14.30 -39.46
CA VAL A 105 -5.37 -14.34 -38.22
C VAL A 105 -4.77 -13.31 -37.26
N PRO A 106 -5.55 -12.33 -36.76
CA PRO A 106 -5.03 -11.36 -35.81
C PRO A 106 -4.58 -12.08 -34.53
N LYS A 107 -3.32 -11.84 -34.17
CA LYS A 107 -2.66 -12.38 -32.97
C LYS A 107 -2.63 -11.26 -31.92
N THR A 108 -3.18 -11.51 -30.73
CA THR A 108 -3.03 -10.60 -29.59
C THR A 108 -2.10 -11.22 -28.55
N ASP A 109 -1.22 -10.40 -27.98
CA ASP A 109 -0.27 -10.83 -26.95
C ASP A 109 -1.04 -11.23 -25.68
N VAL A 110 -0.94 -12.51 -25.31
CA VAL A 110 -1.46 -13.02 -24.05
C VAL A 110 -0.43 -12.66 -22.97
N ALA A 111 -0.84 -11.83 -22.01
CA ALA A 111 0.00 -11.48 -20.87
C ALA A 111 0.57 -12.76 -20.22
N ALA A 112 1.90 -12.82 -20.06
CA ALA A 112 2.60 -13.98 -19.55
C ALA A 112 1.90 -14.54 -18.30
N GLU A 113 1.55 -15.82 -18.33
CA GLU A 113 1.00 -16.52 -17.19
C GLU A 113 2.02 -16.37 -16.04
N ARG A 114 1.66 -15.58 -15.01
CA ARG A 114 2.56 -15.28 -13.89
C ARG A 114 3.01 -16.58 -13.25
N THR A 115 4.29 -16.65 -12.89
CA THR A 115 4.83 -17.81 -12.19
C THR A 115 4.05 -18.06 -10.89
N PRO A 116 3.89 -19.32 -10.43
CA PRO A 116 3.12 -19.60 -9.21
C PRO A 116 3.70 -18.88 -7.98
N ALA A 117 5.01 -18.63 -7.97
CA ALA A 117 5.69 -17.84 -6.94
C ALA A 117 5.25 -16.37 -6.97
N GLU A 118 5.21 -15.74 -8.14
CA GLU A 118 4.69 -14.36 -8.30
C GLU A 118 3.22 -14.25 -7.89
N ALA A 119 2.39 -15.24 -8.25
CA ALA A 119 0.99 -15.27 -7.86
C ALA A 119 0.82 -15.37 -6.34
N MET A 120 1.68 -16.13 -5.64
CA MET A 120 1.70 -16.15 -4.17
C MET A 120 2.23 -14.85 -3.58
N GLY A 121 3.30 -14.27 -4.13
CA GLY A 121 3.85 -12.98 -3.72
C GLY A 121 2.80 -11.87 -3.83
N LEU A 122 2.07 -11.81 -4.93
CA LEU A 122 0.98 -10.85 -5.13
C LEU A 122 -0.16 -11.05 -4.12
N LYS A 123 -0.51 -12.30 -3.79
CA LYS A 123 -1.51 -12.59 -2.74
C LYS A 123 -1.05 -12.12 -1.37
N LEU A 124 0.23 -12.28 -1.03
CA LEU A 124 0.79 -11.79 0.24
C LEU A 124 0.79 -10.25 0.28
N LEU A 125 1.18 -9.59 -0.81
CA LEU A 125 1.11 -8.13 -0.93
C LEU A 125 -0.33 -7.62 -0.79
N HIS A 126 -1.30 -8.25 -1.46
CA HIS A 126 -2.71 -7.90 -1.30
C HIS A 126 -3.21 -8.08 0.13
N ARG A 127 -2.75 -9.12 0.85
CA ARG A 127 -3.07 -9.31 2.27
C ARG A 127 -2.44 -8.20 3.12
N ALA A 128 -1.17 -7.88 2.93
CA ALA A 128 -0.51 -6.81 3.66
C ALA A 128 -1.20 -5.43 3.45
N VAL A 129 -1.58 -5.11 2.22
CA VAL A 129 -2.32 -3.87 1.90
C VAL A 129 -3.72 -3.88 2.53
N LYS A 130 -4.40 -5.03 2.54
CA LYS A 130 -5.71 -5.16 3.19
C LYS A 130 -5.58 -5.09 4.71
N ASP A 131 -4.54 -5.67 5.28
CA ASP A 131 -4.27 -5.59 6.70
C ASP A 131 -3.94 -4.16 7.09
N GLN A 132 -3.31 -3.34 6.24
CA GLN A 132 -3.15 -1.89 6.47
C GLN A 132 -4.41 -1.04 6.25
N SER A 133 -5.52 -1.62 5.75
CA SER A 133 -6.71 -0.85 5.40
C SER A 133 -7.41 -0.18 6.58
N HIS A 134 -7.21 -0.66 7.81
CA HIS A 134 -7.71 0.00 9.02
C HIS A 134 -7.07 1.36 9.29
N ASN A 135 -5.84 1.61 8.79
CA ASN A 135 -5.21 2.93 8.81
C ASN A 135 -5.68 3.82 7.64
N ARG A 136 -6.44 3.27 6.70
CA ARG A 136 -6.95 4.02 5.55
C ARG A 136 -8.17 4.81 6.03
N LEU A 137 -7.94 6.10 6.27
CA LEU A 137 -8.99 7.05 6.65
C LEU A 137 -10.19 6.93 5.71
N LEU A 138 -11.37 6.80 6.30
CA LEU A 138 -12.60 6.76 5.53
C LEU A 138 -12.83 8.13 4.86
N PRO A 139 -13.43 8.20 3.65
CA PRO A 139 -13.63 9.47 2.95
C PRO A 139 -14.39 10.53 3.77
N HIS A 140 -15.29 10.10 4.66
CA HIS A 140 -16.03 11.00 5.55
C HIS A 140 -15.19 11.53 6.72
N GLN A 141 -14.22 10.76 7.22
CA GLN A 141 -13.22 11.26 8.17
C GLN A 141 -12.37 12.34 7.50
N ASN A 142 -12.06 12.15 6.22
CA ASN A 142 -11.28 13.11 5.44
C ASN A 142 -11.95 14.49 5.31
N ARG A 143 -13.29 14.57 5.21
CA ARG A 143 -14.00 15.87 5.18
C ARG A 143 -13.88 16.60 6.51
N HIS A 144 -14.16 15.93 7.63
CA HIS A 144 -14.06 16.56 8.95
C HIS A 144 -12.62 16.92 9.29
N GLU A 145 -11.66 16.07 8.93
CA GLU A 145 -10.24 16.37 9.05
C GLU A 145 -9.83 17.56 8.18
N TYR A 146 -10.30 17.65 6.94
CA TYR A 146 -9.99 18.79 6.07
C TYR A 146 -10.57 20.08 6.66
N GLU A 147 -11.84 20.09 7.07
CA GLU A 147 -12.46 21.24 7.73
C GLU A 147 -11.72 21.60 9.04
N TYR A 148 -11.34 20.60 9.84
CA TYR A 148 -10.59 20.82 11.08
C TYR A 148 -9.20 21.39 10.81
N ARG A 149 -8.46 20.85 9.83
CA ARG A 149 -7.16 21.35 9.41
C ARG A 149 -7.28 22.77 8.89
N LEU A 150 -8.29 23.06 8.08
CA LEU A 150 -8.52 24.39 7.52
C LEU A 150 -8.88 25.41 8.62
N ARG A 151 -9.73 25.02 9.58
CA ARG A 151 -10.02 25.82 10.77
C ARG A 151 -8.77 26.06 11.61
N THR A 152 -7.97 25.03 11.87
CA THR A 152 -6.73 25.13 12.67
C THR A 152 -5.72 26.05 12.00
N VAL A 153 -5.55 25.96 10.68
CA VAL A 153 -4.66 26.85 9.92
C VAL A 153 -5.18 28.27 9.94
N ALA A 154 -6.50 28.48 9.78
CA ALA A 154 -7.11 29.80 9.82
C ALA A 154 -6.96 30.46 11.21
N THR A 155 -7.28 29.75 12.29
CA THR A 155 -7.15 30.28 13.66
C THR A 155 -5.70 30.56 14.02
N ALA A 156 -4.76 29.67 13.67
CA ALA A 156 -3.34 29.91 13.87
C ALA A 156 -2.83 31.10 13.04
N GLY A 157 -3.33 31.29 11.82
CA GLY A 157 -3.03 32.45 10.99
C GLY A 157 -3.51 33.76 11.62
N VAL A 158 -4.75 33.79 12.11
CA VAL A 158 -5.34 34.94 12.80
C VAL A 158 -4.55 35.28 14.07
N VAL A 159 -4.25 34.30 14.92
CA VAL A 159 -3.44 34.51 16.14
C VAL A 159 -2.07 35.08 15.79
N ARG A 160 -1.43 34.59 14.72
CA ARG A 160 -0.14 35.12 14.26
C ARG A 160 -0.23 36.58 13.85
N LEU A 161 -1.26 36.96 13.09
CA LEU A 161 -1.49 38.34 12.67
C LEU A 161 -1.72 39.27 13.85
N PHE A 162 -2.49 38.85 14.86
CA PHE A 162 -2.68 39.64 16.07
C PHE A 162 -1.39 39.78 16.88
N ASN A 163 -0.59 38.72 16.99
CA ASN A 163 0.69 38.77 17.68
C ASN A 163 1.70 39.67 16.94
N SER A 164 1.79 39.58 15.62
CA SER A 164 2.67 40.45 14.83
C SER A 164 2.24 41.91 14.88
N LEU A 165 0.93 42.18 14.87
CA LEU A 165 0.38 43.52 15.02
C LEU A 165 0.64 44.08 16.43
N ALA A 166 0.51 43.26 17.47
CA ALA A 166 0.84 43.65 18.83
C ALA A 166 2.33 43.99 18.98
N GLN A 167 3.23 43.22 18.35
CA GLN A 167 4.67 43.54 18.32
C GLN A 167 4.95 44.83 17.54
N ALA A 168 4.28 45.06 16.42
CA ALA A 168 4.38 46.31 15.67
C ALA A 168 3.95 47.52 16.50
N ARG A 169 2.82 47.42 17.23
CA ARG A 169 2.36 48.48 18.15
C ARG A 169 3.36 48.76 19.27
N LYS A 170 3.94 47.72 19.87
CA LYS A 170 4.99 47.87 20.89
C LYS A 170 6.20 48.59 20.31
N ALA A 171 6.68 48.20 19.13
CA ALA A 171 7.80 48.86 18.47
C ALA A 171 7.51 50.34 18.16
N GLY A 172 6.28 50.65 17.72
CA GLY A 172 5.86 52.04 17.52
C GLY A 172 5.83 52.87 18.80
N ALA A 173 5.44 52.28 19.93
CA ALA A 173 5.47 52.94 21.24
C ALA A 173 6.91 53.16 21.75
N VAL A 174 7.84 52.24 21.46
CA VAL A 174 9.26 52.41 21.80
C VAL A 174 9.85 53.65 21.09
N VAL A 175 9.55 53.84 19.80
CA VAL A 175 10.00 55.03 19.04
C VAL A 175 9.50 56.33 19.68
N GLU A 176 8.25 56.38 20.13
CA GLU A 176 7.69 57.56 20.81
C GLU A 176 8.37 57.87 22.14
N MET A 177 8.87 56.84 22.84
CA MET A 177 9.56 57.02 24.12
C MET A 177 11.03 57.40 23.97
N GLU A 178 11.74 56.83 22.98
CA GLU A 178 13.17 57.04 22.75
C GLU A 178 13.45 58.36 22.02
N GLU A 179 12.61 58.76 21.08
CA GLU A 179 12.91 59.88 20.18
C GLU A 179 12.28 61.23 20.60
N LYS A 180 12.44 61.60 21.87
CA LYS A 180 11.92 62.88 22.41
C LYS A 180 12.55 64.13 21.78
N HIS A 181 13.70 63.98 21.12
CA HIS A 181 14.48 65.09 20.55
C HIS A 181 14.17 65.37 19.07
N MET A 182 13.34 64.55 18.43
CA MET A 182 13.04 64.67 17.00
C MET A 182 11.77 65.50 16.78
N THR A 183 11.67 66.15 15.61
CA THR A 183 10.43 66.82 15.20
C THR A 183 9.31 65.79 15.01
N ALA A 184 8.07 66.17 15.29
CA ALA A 184 6.91 65.26 15.24
C ALA A 184 6.75 64.53 13.90
N GLU A 185 7.05 65.20 12.78
CA GLU A 185 7.04 64.61 11.44
C GLU A 185 8.05 63.47 11.31
N LYS A 186 9.30 63.68 11.76
CA LYS A 186 10.35 62.65 11.73
C LYS A 186 10.05 61.47 12.64
N VAL A 187 9.46 61.73 13.81
CA VAL A 187 9.00 60.67 14.73
C VAL A 187 7.90 59.84 14.04
N HIS A 188 6.96 60.48 13.36
CA HIS A 188 5.88 59.79 12.67
C HIS A 188 6.37 58.91 11.52
N GLU A 189 7.27 59.43 10.69
CA GLU A 189 7.89 58.67 9.59
C GLU A 189 8.64 57.44 10.11
N LYS A 190 9.49 57.62 11.13
CA LYS A 190 10.22 56.51 11.75
C LYS A 190 9.30 55.51 12.42
N LYS A 191 8.25 55.97 13.10
CA LYS A 191 7.21 55.09 13.67
C LYS A 191 6.58 54.23 12.58
N GLN A 192 6.25 54.79 11.41
CA GLN A 192 5.71 54.00 10.30
C GLN A 192 6.71 52.97 9.77
N VAL A 193 7.98 53.33 9.64
CA VAL A 193 9.03 52.39 9.17
C VAL A 193 9.22 51.26 10.17
N VAL A 194 9.47 51.59 11.44
CA VAL A 194 9.73 50.62 12.51
C VAL A 194 8.53 49.71 12.75
N THR A 195 7.30 50.23 12.73
CA THR A 195 6.09 49.41 12.88
C THR A 195 5.92 48.42 11.71
N LYS A 196 6.18 48.85 10.47
CA LYS A 196 6.13 47.98 9.29
C LYS A 196 7.22 46.91 9.35
N GLU A 197 8.44 47.28 9.69
CA GLU A 197 9.56 46.35 9.80
C GLU A 197 9.36 45.34 10.93
N ALA A 198 8.92 45.79 12.11
CA ALA A 198 8.61 44.92 13.24
C ALA A 198 7.47 43.94 12.91
N PHE A 199 6.43 44.40 12.21
CA PHE A 199 5.34 43.52 11.75
C PHE A 199 5.86 42.42 10.80
N LEU A 200 6.68 42.79 9.82
CA LEU A 200 7.24 41.84 8.86
C LEU A 200 8.27 40.90 9.51
N ALA A 201 9.09 41.40 10.43
CA ALA A 201 10.03 40.58 11.19
C ALA A 201 9.29 39.53 12.03
N ALA A 202 8.22 39.92 12.73
CA ALA A 202 7.36 39.03 13.49
C ALA A 202 6.68 37.95 12.61
N LEU A 203 6.25 38.33 11.40
CA LEU A 203 5.68 37.38 10.43
C LEU A 203 6.71 36.41 9.83
N ARG A 204 8.00 36.75 9.83
CA ARG A 204 9.07 35.87 9.32
C ARG A 204 9.54 34.84 10.33
N GLN A 205 9.31 35.05 11.63
CA GLN A 205 9.77 34.10 12.66
C GLN A 205 9.22 32.70 12.39
N PRO A 206 10.09 31.69 12.18
CA PRO A 206 9.65 30.32 11.92
C PRO A 206 8.93 29.74 13.15
N ARG A 207 7.90 28.94 12.90
CA ARG A 207 7.10 28.29 13.95
C ARG A 207 7.99 27.39 14.81
N LYS A 208 7.96 27.57 16.13
CA LYS A 208 8.15 26.42 17.04
C LYS A 208 6.84 25.64 16.98
N MET A 209 6.81 24.61 16.15
CA MET A 209 5.73 23.62 16.23
C MET A 209 6.11 22.71 17.39
N ASP A 210 5.60 23.02 18.59
CA ASP A 210 5.59 22.05 19.67
C ASP A 210 4.51 21.03 19.29
N LEU A 211 4.93 19.96 18.60
CA LEU A 211 4.17 18.73 18.38
C LEU A 211 4.78 17.63 19.23
#